data_AF-A0A938I4I3-F1
#
_entry.id   AF-A0A938I4I3-F1
#
_cell.length_a   1.000
_cell.length_b   1.000
_cell.length_c   1.000
_cell.angle_alpha   90.00
_cell.angle_beta   90.00
_cell.angle_gamma   90.00
#
_symmetry.space_group_name_H-M   'P 1'
#
loop_
_entity.id
_entity.type
_entity.pdbx_description
1 polymer ?
#
loop_
_entity_poly.entity_id
_entity_poly.type
_entity_poly.pdbx_seq_one_letter_code
_entity_poly.pdbx_strand_id
1 'polypeptide(L)'
;MIACSRWTLVTGETILLRVIPVDPRDLFRGDYVILNYNFTRLRLPGESSWNESHVGREIFVSLAPEQDGKHWQETELSWTRPTSGT
;
A
#
# COMPACT_ATOMS: atom_id res chain seq x y z
N MET A 1 -9.50 -14.78 19.48
CA MET A 1 -9.85 -13.39 19.85
C MET A 1 -10.22 -12.64 18.59
N ILE A 2 -11.50 -12.30 18.38
CA ILE A 2 -11.98 -11.54 17.19
C ILE A 2 -12.56 -10.15 17.62
N ALA A 3 -12.51 -9.81 18.91
CA ALA A 3 -13.12 -8.58 19.42
C ALA A 3 -12.44 -7.29 18.93
N CYS A 4 -11.11 -7.28 18.74
CA CYS A 4 -10.39 -6.06 18.32
C CYS A 4 -10.72 -5.60 16.89
N SER A 5 -10.97 -6.54 15.95
CA SER A 5 -11.30 -6.18 14.56
C SER A 5 -12.60 -5.36 14.48
N ARG A 6 -13.60 -5.66 15.32
CA ARG A 6 -14.87 -4.93 15.33
C ARG A 6 -14.70 -3.50 15.87
N TRP A 7 -13.80 -3.29 16.83
CA TRP A 7 -13.53 -1.95 17.35
C TRP A 7 -12.90 -1.06 16.27
N THR A 8 -11.89 -1.57 15.54
CA THR A 8 -11.28 -0.85 14.42
C THR A 8 -12.27 -0.55 13.28
N LEU A 9 -13.21 -1.46 12.99
CA LEU A 9 -14.24 -1.19 11.98
C LEU A 9 -15.26 -0.12 12.41
N VAL A 10 -15.46 0.06 13.72
CA VAL A 10 -16.43 1.02 14.27
C VAL A 10 -15.80 2.38 14.57
N THR A 11 -14.53 2.42 14.98
CA THR A 11 -13.83 3.65 15.39
C THR A 11 -12.66 4.03 14.50
N GLY A 12 -12.30 3.18 13.54
CA GLY A 12 -11.18 3.43 12.64
C GLY A 12 -11.55 4.39 11.52
N GLU A 13 -10.55 5.13 11.05
CA GLU A 13 -10.67 5.95 9.85
C GLU A 13 -10.61 5.07 8.60
N THR A 14 -11.55 5.29 7.67
CA THR A 14 -11.58 4.54 6.40
C THR A 14 -10.73 5.28 5.35
N ILE A 15 -9.63 4.65 4.95
CA ILE A 15 -8.72 5.16 3.90
C ILE A 15 -8.98 4.38 2.62
N LEU A 16 -9.39 5.07 1.55
CA LEU A 16 -9.60 4.46 0.24
C LEU A 16 -8.36 4.66 -0.65
N LEU A 17 -7.78 3.55 -1.12
CA LEU A 17 -6.62 3.54 -2.01
C LEU A 17 -7.03 3.02 -3.39
N ARG A 18 -6.42 3.59 -4.44
CA ARG A 18 -6.62 3.11 -5.81
C ARG A 18 -5.82 1.83 -6.04
N VAL A 19 -6.50 0.83 -6.61
CA VAL A 19 -5.87 -0.41 -7.08
C VAL A 19 -5.68 -0.35 -8.60
N ILE A 20 -4.57 -0.91 -9.06
CA ILE A 20 -4.28 -1.15 -10.47
C ILE A 20 -4.67 -2.60 -10.77
N PRO A 21 -5.80 -2.84 -11.45
CA PRO A 21 -6.15 -4.20 -11.86
C PRO A 21 -5.18 -4.66 -12.95
N VAL A 22 -4.59 -5.84 -12.78
CA VAL A 22 -3.77 -6.49 -13.81
C VAL A 22 -4.64 -7.49 -14.57
N ASP A 23 -4.52 -7.52 -15.91
CA ASP A 23 -5.31 -8.42 -16.78
C ASP A 23 -5.14 -9.89 -16.33
N PRO A 24 -6.27 -10.59 -16.10
CA PRO A 24 -6.31 -11.92 -15.48
C PRO A 24 -5.87 -13.09 -16.39
N ARG A 25 -5.55 -12.85 -17.67
CA ARG A 25 -5.41 -13.95 -18.63
C ARG A 25 -4.05 -14.64 -18.53
N ASP A 26 -4.03 -15.79 -17.87
CA ASP A 26 -2.98 -16.81 -18.00
C ASP A 26 -3.61 -18.14 -18.44
N LEU A 27 -3.13 -18.68 -19.56
CA LEU A 27 -3.65 -19.89 -20.21
C LEU A 27 -3.62 -21.14 -19.31
N PHE A 28 -2.83 -21.15 -18.24
CA PHE A 28 -2.66 -22.32 -17.37
C PHE A 28 -3.23 -22.14 -15.95
N ARG A 29 -3.71 -20.95 -15.57
CA ARG A 29 -4.18 -20.65 -14.20
C ARG A 29 -5.66 -20.29 -14.07
N GLY A 30 -6.36 -20.13 -15.19
CA GLY A 30 -7.76 -19.68 -15.20
C GLY A 30 -7.88 -18.16 -14.93
N ASP A 31 -9.07 -17.70 -14.54
CA ASP A 31 -9.34 -16.28 -14.27
C ASP A 31 -8.89 -15.87 -12.85
N TYR A 32 -7.89 -14.99 -12.73
CA TYR A 32 -7.45 -14.45 -11.44
C TYR A 32 -7.10 -12.96 -11.53
N VAL A 33 -7.45 -12.16 -10.53
CA VAL A 33 -7.12 -10.72 -10.50
C VAL A 33 -5.98 -10.48 -9.51
N ILE A 34 -4.88 -9.88 -9.99
CA ILE A 34 -3.86 -9.31 -9.09
C ILE A 34 -4.25 -7.87 -8.79
N LEU A 35 -4.47 -7.59 -7.50
CA LEU A 35 -4.63 -6.24 -7.00
C LEU A 35 -3.25 -5.68 -6.64
N ASN A 36 -2.76 -4.75 -7.45
CA ASN A 36 -1.56 -4.00 -7.12
C ASN A 36 -1.92 -2.59 -6.66
N TYR A 37 -1.13 -2.03 -5.75
CA TYR A 37 -1.17 -0.61 -5.44
C TYR A 37 -0.09 0.13 -6.22
N ASN A 38 -0.24 1.44 -6.38
CA ASN A 38 0.75 2.24 -7.09
C ASN A 38 2.10 2.24 -6.36
N PHE A 39 2.07 2.40 -5.03
CA PHE A 39 3.27 2.34 -4.20
C PHE A 39 3.99 0.99 -4.18
N THR A 40 3.38 -0.11 -4.65
CA THR A 40 4.05 -1.42 -4.78
C THR A 40 5.23 -1.36 -5.74
N ARG A 41 5.22 -0.43 -6.70
CA ARG A 41 6.30 -0.26 -7.70
C ARG A 41 7.24 0.90 -7.40
N LEU A 42 6.95 1.70 -6.37
CA LEU A 42 7.78 2.84 -6.02
C LEU A 42 9.13 2.39 -5.50
N ARG A 43 10.16 3.18 -5.82
CA ARG A 43 11.52 2.98 -5.32
C ARG A 43 11.77 3.95 -4.19
N LEU A 44 12.57 3.50 -3.23
CA LEU A 44 13.01 4.38 -2.15
C LEU A 44 13.91 5.49 -2.69
N PRO A 45 13.82 6.71 -2.14
CA PRO A 45 14.66 7.81 -2.56
C PRO A 45 16.13 7.46 -2.36
N GLY A 46 16.93 7.57 -3.42
CA GLY A 46 18.37 7.28 -3.40
C GLY A 46 18.76 5.85 -3.77
N GLU A 47 17.79 4.96 -4.03
CA GLU A 47 18.07 3.58 -4.44
C GLU A 47 17.76 3.34 -5.93
N SER A 48 18.78 2.90 -6.66
CA SER A 48 18.65 2.57 -8.08
C SER A 48 18.05 1.17 -8.31
N SER A 49 18.15 0.27 -7.33
CA SER A 49 17.70 -1.13 -7.42
C SER A 49 17.33 -1.71 -6.06
N TRP A 50 16.35 -2.62 -6.06
CA TRP A 50 16.07 -3.49 -4.92
C TRP A 50 17.28 -4.38 -4.62
N ASN A 51 17.80 -4.31 -3.40
CA ASN A 51 18.88 -5.19 -2.93
C ASN A 51 18.30 -6.27 -1.99
N GLU A 52 19.06 -7.35 -1.80
CA GLU A 52 18.67 -8.44 -0.88
C GLU A 52 18.56 -7.98 0.58
N SER A 53 19.28 -6.91 0.95
CA SER A 53 19.23 -6.31 2.29
C SER A 53 17.89 -5.65 2.63
N HIS A 54 16.98 -5.49 1.66
CA HIS A 54 15.62 -4.97 1.88
C HIS A 54 14.60 -6.06 2.19
N VAL A 55 14.94 -7.32 1.96
CA VAL A 55 14.02 -8.44 2.18
C VAL A 55 13.72 -8.57 3.67
N GLY A 56 12.43 -8.58 4.02
CA GLY A 56 11.96 -8.70 5.40
C GLY A 56 12.03 -7.41 6.22
N ARG A 57 12.42 -6.28 5.63
CA ARG A 57 12.38 -4.96 6.29
C ARG A 57 11.05 -4.27 6.07
N GLU A 58 10.62 -3.52 7.09
CA GLU A 58 9.43 -2.68 7.00
C GLU A 58 9.76 -1.38 6.24
N ILE A 59 8.84 -0.97 5.37
CA ILE A 59 8.85 0.32 4.68
C ILE A 59 7.57 1.04 5.05
N PHE A 60 7.69 2.31 5.40
CA PHE A 60 6.57 3.18 5.73
C PHE A 60 6.20 4.02 4.51
N VAL A 61 4.91 4.07 4.20
CA VAL A 61 4.36 4.85 3.08
C VAL A 61 3.55 6.00 3.65
N SER A 62 3.92 7.23 3.30
CA SER A 62 3.16 8.43 3.66
C SER A 62 2.03 8.65 2.65
N LEU A 63 0.81 8.83 3.14
CA LEU A 63 -0.39 9.05 2.34
C LEU A 63 -0.86 10.51 2.42
N ALA A 64 -1.35 11.05 1.31
CA ALA A 64 -1.99 12.36 1.23
C ALA A 64 -3.34 12.24 0.52
N PRO A 65 -4.35 13.06 0.85
CA PRO A 65 -5.62 13.06 0.13
C PRO A 65 -5.42 13.47 -1.33
N GLU A 66 -6.03 12.75 -2.25
CA GLU A 66 -6.06 13.08 -3.68
C GLU A 66 -7.06 14.22 -3.94
N GLN A 67 -6.94 14.92 -5.08
CA GLN A 67 -7.85 16.01 -5.48
C GLN A 67 -9.32 15.58 -5.58
N ASP A 68 -9.60 14.29 -5.77
CA ASP A 68 -10.96 13.73 -5.81
C ASP A 68 -11.66 13.72 -4.44
N GLY A 69 -10.92 13.99 -3.35
CA GLY A 69 -11.46 14.09 -1.98
C GLY A 69 -11.96 12.77 -1.38
N LYS A 70 -11.82 11.65 -2.10
CA LYS A 70 -12.23 10.31 -1.66
C LYS A 70 -11.05 9.36 -1.49
N HIS A 71 -10.08 9.46 -2.38
CA HIS A 71 -8.96 8.56 -2.45
C HIS A 71 -7.73 9.21 -1.83
N TRP A 72 -6.84 8.36 -1.33
CA TRP A 72 -5.53 8.75 -0.85
C TRP A 72 -4.48 8.31 -1.86
N GLN A 73 -3.46 9.15 -2.04
CA GLN A 73 -2.30 8.89 -2.88
C GLN A 73 -1.05 8.79 -2.02
N GLU A 74 -0.14 7.91 -2.41
CA GLU A 74 1.19 7.85 -1.84
C GLU A 74 2.02 9.09 -2.17
N THR A 75 2.80 9.56 -1.20
CA THR A 75 3.70 10.71 -1.39
C THR A 75 5.16 10.30 -1.25
N GLU A 76 5.49 9.58 -0.17
CA GLU A 76 6.88 9.29 0.18
C GLU A 76 7.03 7.88 0.76
N LEU A 77 8.17 7.26 0.50
CA LEU A 77 8.60 6.01 1.12
C LEU A 77 9.75 6.29 2.08
N SER A 78 9.65 5.79 3.30
CA SER A 78 10.68 5.91 4.33
C SER A 78 10.99 4.58 5.00
N TRP A 79 12.26 4.40 5.35
CA TRP A 79 12.72 3.30 6.22
C TRP A 79 12.43 3.56 7.69
N THR A 80 12.31 4.83 8.07
CA THR A 80 12.05 5.22 9.45
C THR A 80 10.56 5.36 9.65
N ARG A 81 10.08 4.79 10.75
CA ARG A 81 8.71 5.01 11.17
C ARG A 81 8.51 6.50 11.43
N PRO A 82 7.51 7.14 10.81
CA PRO A 82 7.21 8.53 11.13
C PRO A 82 6.75 8.64 12.58
N THR A 83 7.20 9.69 13.27
CA THR A 83 6.87 9.97 14.68
C THR A 83 5.39 10.29 14.87
N SER A 84 4.70 10.70 13.81
CA SER A 84 3.29 11.01 13.78
C SER A 84 2.68 10.66 12.43
N GLY A 85 1.48 10.10 12.46
CA GLY A 85 0.60 9.90 11.31
C GLY A 85 -0.82 9.78 11.87
N THR A 86 -1.81 10.23 11.11
CA THR A 86 -3.23 9.92 11.34
C THR A 86 -3.49 8.45 11.03
#